data_AF-A0A9W8JZ59-F1
#
_entry.id   AF-A0A9W8JZ59-F1
#
_cell.length_a   1.000
_cell.length_b   1.000
_cell.length_c   1.000
_cell.angle_alpha   90.00
_cell.angle_beta   90.00
_cell.angle_gamma   90.00
#
_symmetry.space_group_name_H-M   'P 1'
#
loop_
_entity.id
_entity.type
_entity.pdbx_description
1 polymer ?
#
loop_
_entity_poly.entity_id
_entity_poly.type
_entity_poly.pdbx_seq_one_letter_code
_entity_poly.pdbx_strand_id
1 'polypeptide(L)'
;MSRFVVTGATGGAPNRLEINDFVKNDKFFSLYIQALQAVSSNNQVNIQSFFQLGGIHGLPYIPWDDATGDQAWDPSTQWGGYCTHGSVLFPTWHRPYVMLFEQIVQKNAEAIAATYRVDQAAWKQAASDLRQPYWDWAANAIPPDEVIALKQVSITGPNGNKITVDNPLYNYRFHPIDPSFPAPYNGWATTLRQPTSTRPNATDNVARLRLVLRAAQNDITSSTYSMLTRVHDWTAFSNHTVGDGGSSSNSLEAIHDAFDPIFFLHHCNVDRMLSLWSALNPGVWVSQGDSQDGSFTMPPEDPVDENTPLTPFWNAPNHFLGFRWYSRHR
;
A
#
# COMPACT_ATOMS: atom_id res chain seq x y z
N MET A 1 -3.01 3.29 -27.69
CA MET A 1 -3.42 4.28 -26.67
C MET A 1 -2.26 4.45 -25.70
N SER A 2 -2.09 5.62 -25.06
CA SER A 2 -1.02 5.83 -24.08
C SER A 2 -1.40 5.20 -22.74
N ARG A 3 -0.61 4.26 -22.23
CA ARG A 3 -0.76 3.66 -20.89
C ARG A 3 -0.29 4.61 -19.78
N PHE A 4 -0.84 4.45 -18.58
CA PHE A 4 -0.32 5.08 -17.37
C PHE A 4 0.96 4.39 -16.93
N VAL A 5 2.09 5.06 -17.11
CA VAL A 5 3.41 4.52 -16.77
C VAL A 5 3.72 4.77 -15.29
N VAL A 6 4.15 3.71 -14.61
CA VAL A 6 4.59 3.74 -13.22
C VAL A 6 6.10 3.97 -13.19
N THR A 7 6.50 5.21 -12.95
CA THR A 7 7.90 5.65 -12.87
C THR A 7 8.37 5.90 -11.43
N GLY A 8 7.43 5.96 -10.49
CA GLY A 8 7.68 6.39 -9.12
C GLY A 8 7.67 7.91 -8.96
N ALA A 9 7.83 8.35 -7.71
CA ALA A 9 7.94 9.75 -7.34
C ALA A 9 9.22 10.41 -7.92
N THR A 10 9.13 11.70 -8.23
CA THR A 10 10.22 12.52 -8.78
C THR A 10 10.98 13.28 -7.68
N GLY A 11 12.01 14.07 -8.03
CA GLY A 11 12.74 14.88 -7.03
C GLY A 11 13.89 14.16 -6.33
N GLY A 12 14.39 13.04 -6.87
CA GLY A 12 15.50 12.26 -6.31
C GLY A 12 15.04 11.12 -5.40
N ALA A 13 15.88 10.73 -4.44
CA ALA A 13 15.64 9.62 -3.51
C ALA A 13 15.56 10.05 -2.01
N PRO A 14 14.67 10.98 -1.61
CA PRO A 14 14.31 11.19 -0.22
C PRO A 14 13.81 9.91 0.47
N ASN A 15 14.01 9.84 1.79
CA ASN A 15 13.53 8.73 2.59
C ASN A 15 12.00 8.77 2.78
N ARG A 16 11.37 7.59 2.74
CA ARG A 16 10.07 7.36 3.36
C ARG A 16 10.24 7.46 4.87
N LEU A 17 9.45 8.29 5.54
CA LEU A 17 9.57 8.52 7.00
C LEU A 17 8.61 7.63 7.79
N GLU A 18 8.97 7.32 9.03
CA GLU A 18 8.09 6.64 9.97
C GLU A 18 6.91 7.56 10.32
N ILE A 19 5.69 7.03 10.39
CA ILE A 19 4.47 7.83 10.50
C ILE A 19 4.40 8.69 11.76
N ASN A 20 4.91 8.24 12.91
CA ASN A 20 4.94 9.02 14.15
C ASN A 20 5.86 10.24 14.05
N ASP A 21 6.88 10.21 13.18
CA ASP A 21 7.72 11.38 12.89
C ASP A 21 7.16 12.21 11.74
N PHE A 22 6.56 11.55 10.74
CA PHE A 22 5.93 12.20 9.60
C PHE A 22 4.82 13.16 10.04
N VAL A 23 3.94 12.76 10.97
CA VAL A 23 2.83 13.61 11.46
C VAL A 23 3.32 14.86 12.21
N LYS A 24 4.55 14.85 12.73
CA LYS A 24 5.17 16.01 13.39
C LYS A 24 5.73 17.01 12.38
N ASN A 25 5.97 16.59 11.14
CA ASN A 25 6.44 17.48 10.08
C ASN A 25 5.26 18.20 9.42
N ASP A 26 5.09 19.47 9.77
CA ASP A 26 3.95 20.28 9.32
C ASP A 26 3.76 20.30 7.80
N LYS A 27 4.85 20.45 7.04
CA LYS A 27 4.77 20.57 5.58
C LYS A 27 4.40 19.25 4.93
N PHE A 28 5.06 18.16 5.33
CA PHE A 28 4.74 16.84 4.81
C PHE A 28 3.32 16.41 5.19
N PHE A 29 2.93 16.56 6.46
CA PHE A 29 1.60 16.19 6.91
C PHE A 29 0.51 17.02 6.22
N SER A 30 0.69 18.35 6.10
CA SER A 30 -0.30 19.21 5.43
C SER A 30 -0.45 18.88 3.95
N LEU A 31 0.66 18.65 3.22
CA LEU A 31 0.62 18.29 1.80
C LEU A 31 0.02 16.91 1.59
N TYR A 32 0.37 15.94 2.43
CA TYR A 32 -0.12 14.57 2.33
C TYR A 32 -1.63 14.48 2.59
N ILE A 33 -2.14 15.18 3.61
CA ILE A 33 -3.58 15.25 3.89
C ILE A 33 -4.33 15.87 2.71
N GLN A 34 -3.87 17.00 2.16
CA GLN A 34 -4.54 17.63 1.02
C GLN A 34 -4.45 16.79 -0.25
N ALA A 35 -3.31 16.15 -0.52
CA ALA A 35 -3.12 15.27 -1.67
C ALA A 35 -4.01 14.03 -1.59
N LEU A 36 -4.09 13.40 -0.42
CA LEU A 36 -5.00 12.27 -0.18
C LEU A 36 -6.46 12.68 -0.34
N GLN A 37 -6.86 13.85 0.16
CA GLN A 37 -8.22 14.37 -0.07
C GLN A 37 -8.50 14.53 -1.57
N ALA A 38 -7.57 15.12 -2.33
CA ALA A 38 -7.72 15.28 -3.77
C ALA A 38 -7.89 13.94 -4.49
N VAL A 39 -7.04 12.96 -4.19
CA VAL A 39 -7.09 11.60 -4.76
C VAL A 39 -8.38 10.86 -4.35
N SER A 40 -8.86 11.05 -3.11
CA SER A 40 -10.06 10.40 -2.56
C SER A 40 -11.37 11.01 -3.05
N SER A 41 -11.39 12.30 -3.34
CA SER A 41 -12.55 13.01 -3.88
C SER A 41 -12.73 12.86 -5.40
N ASN A 42 -11.71 12.34 -6.10
CA ASN A 42 -11.73 12.17 -7.54
C ASN A 42 -12.78 11.11 -7.93
N ASN A 43 -13.41 11.29 -9.09
CA ASN A 43 -14.43 10.37 -9.59
C ASN A 43 -13.88 8.93 -9.61
N GLN A 44 -14.64 7.98 -9.07
CA GLN A 44 -14.25 6.58 -8.92
C GLN A 44 -13.99 5.84 -10.25
N VAL A 45 -14.33 6.42 -11.41
CA VAL A 45 -13.95 5.86 -12.73
C VAL A 45 -12.57 6.34 -13.22
N ASN A 46 -11.99 7.36 -12.59
CA ASN A 46 -10.66 7.84 -12.94
C ASN A 46 -9.62 6.84 -12.41
N ILE A 47 -8.78 6.31 -13.29
CA ILE A 47 -7.74 5.31 -12.95
C ILE A 47 -6.76 5.77 -11.85
N GLN A 48 -6.60 7.08 -11.65
CA GLN A 48 -5.77 7.68 -10.60
C GLN A 48 -6.54 8.01 -9.32
N SER A 49 -7.84 7.71 -9.24
CA SER A 49 -8.65 7.92 -8.03
C SER A 49 -8.28 6.91 -6.93
N PHE A 50 -8.51 7.28 -5.66
CA PHE A 50 -8.30 6.37 -4.54
C PHE A 50 -9.04 5.04 -4.71
N PHE A 51 -10.26 5.10 -5.26
CA PHE A 51 -11.08 3.92 -5.53
C PHE A 51 -10.43 2.99 -6.56
N GLN A 52 -10.01 3.50 -7.73
CA GLN A 52 -9.35 2.66 -8.75
C GLN A 52 -8.02 2.12 -8.25
N LEU A 53 -7.24 2.93 -7.52
CA LEU A 53 -5.99 2.48 -6.94
C LEU A 53 -6.21 1.38 -5.91
N GLY A 54 -7.20 1.50 -5.01
CA GLY A 54 -7.58 0.43 -4.08
C GLY A 54 -8.12 -0.81 -4.79
N GLY A 55 -8.87 -0.62 -5.88
CA GLY A 55 -9.46 -1.68 -6.69
C GLY A 55 -8.43 -2.58 -7.38
N ILE A 56 -7.23 -2.09 -7.68
CA ILE A 56 -6.13 -2.94 -8.21
C ILE A 56 -5.91 -4.17 -7.31
N HIS A 57 -5.97 -4.00 -5.99
CA HIS A 57 -5.71 -5.09 -5.06
C HIS A 57 -6.80 -6.20 -5.11
N GLY A 58 -8.04 -5.86 -5.42
CA GLY A 58 -9.17 -6.77 -5.22
C GLY A 58 -10.40 -6.32 -5.97
N LEU A 59 -11.51 -6.13 -5.25
CA LEU A 59 -12.75 -5.64 -5.85
C LEU A 59 -12.65 -4.14 -6.20
N PRO A 60 -13.25 -3.71 -7.33
CA PRO A 60 -13.95 -4.54 -8.32
C PRO A 60 -12.96 -5.27 -9.26
N TYR A 61 -13.34 -6.48 -9.69
CA TYR A 61 -12.54 -7.31 -10.60
C TYR A 61 -12.66 -6.82 -12.05
N ILE A 62 -12.06 -5.67 -12.32
CA ILE A 62 -12.05 -4.99 -13.62
C ILE A 62 -10.63 -4.65 -14.04
N PRO A 63 -10.37 -4.52 -15.35
CA PRO A 63 -9.03 -4.18 -15.79
C PRO A 63 -8.66 -2.74 -15.41
N TRP A 64 -7.50 -2.56 -14.77
CA TRP A 64 -6.93 -1.24 -14.52
C TRP A 64 -6.08 -0.79 -15.72
N ASP A 65 -6.46 0.32 -16.35
CA ASP A 65 -5.81 0.87 -17.56
C ASP A 65 -5.62 -0.16 -18.69
N ASP A 66 -6.65 -0.99 -18.91
CA ASP A 66 -6.73 -2.15 -19.81
C ASP A 66 -5.61 -3.19 -19.67
N ALA A 67 -5.02 -3.33 -18.49
CA ALA A 67 -4.07 -4.40 -18.22
C ALA A 67 -4.78 -5.74 -18.06
N THR A 68 -4.76 -6.60 -19.07
CA THR A 68 -5.34 -7.96 -19.02
C THR A 68 -4.24 -9.02 -19.10
N GLY A 69 -4.54 -10.23 -18.62
CA GLY A 69 -3.71 -11.41 -18.86
C GLY A 69 -3.83 -11.93 -20.29
N ASP A 70 -3.01 -12.92 -20.64
CA ASP A 70 -3.07 -13.61 -21.93
C ASP A 70 -4.33 -14.49 -22.06
N GLN A 71 -4.87 -14.93 -20.93
CA GLN A 71 -6.13 -15.66 -20.84
C GLN A 71 -7.20 -14.78 -20.18
N ALA A 72 -8.46 -15.03 -20.54
CA ALA A 72 -9.58 -14.39 -19.87
C ALA A 72 -9.67 -14.89 -18.42
N TRP A 73 -9.89 -13.97 -17.48
CA TRP A 73 -10.09 -14.30 -16.07
C TRP A 73 -11.30 -15.24 -15.89
N ASP A 74 -11.11 -16.33 -15.14
CA ASP A 74 -12.15 -17.29 -14.79
C ASP A 74 -12.51 -17.18 -13.28
N PRO A 75 -13.69 -16.63 -12.93
CA PRO A 75 -14.11 -16.50 -11.53
C PRO A 75 -14.32 -17.83 -10.78
N SER A 76 -14.38 -18.96 -11.49
CA SER A 76 -14.59 -20.27 -10.87
C SER A 76 -13.31 -20.92 -10.34
N THR A 77 -12.15 -20.43 -10.80
CA THR A 77 -10.85 -21.03 -10.52
C THR A 77 -9.80 -20.02 -10.07
N GLN A 78 -9.97 -18.72 -10.36
CA GLN A 78 -8.92 -17.70 -10.21
C GLN A 78 -9.31 -16.60 -9.21
N TRP A 79 -8.35 -16.20 -8.37
CA TRP A 79 -8.47 -15.00 -7.56
C TRP A 79 -8.77 -13.76 -8.43
N GLY A 80 -9.72 -12.93 -7.99
CA GLY A 80 -10.25 -11.84 -8.82
C GLY A 80 -9.42 -10.55 -8.84
N GLY A 81 -8.59 -10.30 -7.83
CA GLY A 81 -7.74 -9.10 -7.75
C GLY A 81 -6.42 -9.27 -8.48
N TYR A 82 -5.70 -8.18 -8.76
CA TYR A 82 -4.35 -8.28 -9.34
C TYR A 82 -3.29 -8.70 -8.32
N CYS A 83 -3.57 -8.57 -7.02
CA CYS A 83 -2.58 -8.82 -5.99
C CYS A 83 -2.14 -10.29 -5.99
N THR A 84 -0.84 -10.50 -5.80
CA THR A 84 -0.26 -11.84 -5.66
C THR A 84 -0.06 -12.12 -4.18
N HIS A 85 -0.79 -13.10 -3.65
CA HIS A 85 -0.66 -13.59 -2.28
C HIS A 85 -0.30 -15.08 -2.29
N GLY A 86 0.39 -15.55 -1.26
CA GLY A 86 0.91 -16.91 -1.16
C GLY A 86 2.00 -17.27 -2.18
N SER A 87 2.36 -16.33 -3.04
CA SER A 87 3.30 -16.52 -4.14
C SER A 87 4.65 -15.89 -3.83
N VAL A 88 5.71 -16.43 -4.43
CA VAL A 88 7.07 -15.84 -4.40
C VAL A 88 7.13 -14.41 -4.96
N LEU A 89 6.07 -13.94 -5.62
CA LEU A 89 5.96 -12.58 -6.13
C LEU A 89 5.40 -11.58 -5.11
N PHE A 90 4.85 -12.00 -3.97
CA PHE A 90 4.15 -11.13 -3.01
C PHE A 90 4.93 -9.84 -2.66
N PRO A 91 6.19 -9.89 -2.18
CA PRO A 91 6.89 -8.68 -1.76
C PRO A 91 7.12 -7.71 -2.92
N THR A 92 7.37 -8.28 -4.09
CA THR A 92 7.79 -7.60 -5.30
C THR A 92 6.65 -7.08 -6.14
N TRP A 93 5.45 -7.65 -6.04
CA TRP A 93 4.24 -7.11 -6.65
C TRP A 93 3.73 -5.90 -5.84
N HIS A 94 3.81 -5.97 -4.51
CA HIS A 94 3.38 -4.86 -3.65
C HIS A 94 4.32 -3.64 -3.70
N ARG A 95 5.60 -3.80 -4.04
CA ARG A 95 6.55 -2.69 -4.22
C ARG A 95 6.13 -1.67 -5.30
N PRO A 96 5.89 -2.05 -6.57
CA PRO A 96 5.38 -1.11 -7.58
C PRO A 96 3.98 -0.61 -7.25
N TYR A 97 3.20 -1.35 -6.47
CA TYR A 97 1.89 -0.88 -6.03
C TYR A 97 1.99 0.34 -5.10
N VAL A 98 2.87 0.27 -4.10
CA VAL A 98 3.19 1.43 -3.23
C VAL A 98 3.83 2.56 -4.06
N MET A 99 4.71 2.23 -5.00
CA MET A 99 5.35 3.21 -5.90
C MET A 99 4.32 3.97 -6.76
N LEU A 100 3.32 3.29 -7.30
CA LEU A 100 2.22 3.88 -8.05
C LEU A 100 1.42 4.87 -7.19
N PHE A 101 1.04 4.44 -5.99
CA PHE A 101 0.30 5.28 -5.05
C PHE A 101 1.11 6.53 -4.68
N GLU A 102 2.38 6.35 -4.33
CA GLU A 102 3.32 7.41 -3.98
C GLU A 102 3.49 8.42 -5.13
N GLN A 103 3.66 7.96 -6.37
CA GLN A 103 3.74 8.82 -7.56
C GLN A 103 2.51 9.71 -7.71
N ILE A 104 1.30 9.16 -7.53
CA ILE A 104 0.05 9.91 -7.69
C ILE A 104 -0.15 10.90 -6.54
N VAL A 105 0.13 10.49 -5.30
CA VAL A 105 0.02 11.38 -4.13
C VAL A 105 1.01 12.53 -4.25
N GLN A 106 2.27 12.27 -4.62
CA GLN A 106 3.27 13.31 -4.81
C GLN A 106 2.87 14.30 -5.91
N LYS A 107 2.41 13.81 -7.07
CA LYS A 107 1.94 14.68 -8.15
C LYS A 107 0.82 15.64 -7.71
N ASN A 108 -0.13 15.15 -6.91
CA ASN A 108 -1.16 16.00 -6.33
C ASN A 108 -0.58 16.98 -5.31
N ALA A 109 0.35 16.54 -4.46
CA ALA A 109 1.04 17.41 -3.51
C ALA A 109 1.83 18.54 -4.19
N GLU A 110 2.50 18.28 -5.32
CA GLU A 110 3.20 19.31 -6.10
C GLU A 110 2.24 20.35 -6.67
N ALA A 111 1.10 19.90 -7.22
CA ALA A 111 0.06 20.80 -7.70
C ALA A 111 -0.53 21.65 -6.57
N ILE A 112 -0.74 21.06 -5.39
CA ILE A 112 -1.22 21.76 -4.19
C ILE A 112 -0.18 22.77 -3.69
N ALA A 113 1.09 22.36 -3.59
CA ALA A 113 2.20 23.23 -3.15
C ALA A 113 2.36 24.45 -4.07
N ALA A 114 2.08 24.33 -5.37
CA ALA A 114 2.08 25.45 -6.30
C ALA A 114 1.02 26.52 -5.98
N THR A 115 0.00 26.20 -5.17
CA THR A 115 -1.05 27.15 -4.76
C THR A 115 -0.70 27.95 -3.50
N TYR A 116 0.33 27.53 -2.76
CA TYR A 116 0.75 28.23 -1.54
C TYR A 116 1.26 29.63 -1.88
N ARG A 117 0.87 30.61 -1.06
CA ARG A 117 1.21 32.03 -1.25
C ARG A 117 2.34 32.48 -0.34
N VAL A 118 2.56 31.78 0.77
CA VAL A 118 3.60 32.04 1.78
C VAL A 118 4.59 30.87 1.77
N ASP A 119 5.89 31.15 1.97
CA ASP A 119 6.98 30.16 1.98
C ASP A 119 7.00 29.21 0.77
N GLN A 120 6.63 29.73 -0.41
CA GLN A 120 6.35 28.91 -1.61
C GLN A 120 7.48 27.96 -1.97
N ALA A 121 8.73 28.43 -1.88
CA ALA A 121 9.91 27.61 -2.17
C ALA A 121 10.00 26.39 -1.24
N ALA A 122 9.73 26.57 0.05
CA ALA A 122 9.79 25.50 1.03
C ALA A 122 8.62 24.50 0.87
N TRP A 123 7.43 24.95 0.48
CA TRP A 123 6.30 24.06 0.16
C TRP A 123 6.54 23.25 -1.11
N LYS A 124 7.09 23.88 -2.16
CA LYS A 124 7.46 23.17 -3.39
C LYS A 124 8.56 22.14 -3.14
N GLN A 125 9.58 22.50 -2.35
CA GLN A 125 10.61 21.55 -1.95
C GLN A 125 10.03 20.39 -1.14
N ALA A 126 9.17 20.67 -0.15
CA ALA A 126 8.53 19.63 0.65
C ALA A 126 7.62 18.71 -0.20
N ALA A 127 6.96 19.21 -1.24
CA ALA A 127 6.20 18.36 -2.15
C ALA A 127 7.10 17.47 -3.01
N SER A 128 8.23 18.00 -3.49
CA SER A 128 9.22 17.21 -4.23
C SER A 128 9.85 16.12 -3.33
N ASP A 129 10.08 16.43 -2.06
CA ASP A 129 10.63 15.49 -1.08
C ASP A 129 9.59 14.53 -0.49
N LEU A 130 8.30 14.74 -0.78
CA LEU A 130 7.21 13.96 -0.18
C LEU A 130 7.28 12.50 -0.63
N ARG A 131 7.25 11.59 0.33
CA ARG A 131 7.24 10.14 0.14
C ARG A 131 6.17 9.50 1.02
N GLN A 132 5.72 8.30 0.63
CA GLN A 132 4.72 7.54 1.39
C GLN A 132 5.28 7.19 2.78
N PRO A 133 4.67 7.62 3.89
CA PRO A 133 5.14 7.21 5.21
C PRO A 133 4.92 5.71 5.46
N TYR A 134 5.78 5.11 6.27
CA TYR A 134 5.63 3.72 6.74
C TYR A 134 5.17 3.69 8.19
N TRP A 135 4.39 2.67 8.54
CA TRP A 135 4.01 2.37 9.92
C TRP A 135 4.90 1.27 10.47
N ASP A 136 5.83 1.59 11.39
CA ASP A 136 6.73 0.60 11.98
C ASP A 136 6.04 -0.24 13.05
N TRP A 137 5.14 -1.11 12.61
CA TRP A 137 4.34 -1.96 13.47
C TRP A 137 5.18 -2.90 14.36
N ALA A 138 6.43 -3.19 13.96
CA ALA A 138 7.36 -3.99 14.75
C ALA A 138 7.92 -3.23 15.95
N ALA A 139 8.14 -1.92 15.83
CA ALA A 139 8.59 -1.07 16.93
C ALA A 139 7.42 -0.48 17.74
N ASN A 140 6.35 -0.08 17.06
CA ASN A 140 5.14 0.49 17.64
C ASN A 140 3.90 0.10 16.82
N ALA A 141 3.17 -0.91 17.30
CA ALA A 141 1.95 -1.42 16.71
C ALA A 141 0.76 -0.46 16.84
N ILE A 142 0.83 0.62 17.61
CA ILE A 142 -0.26 1.60 17.72
C ILE A 142 0.13 2.86 16.92
N PRO A 143 -0.48 3.10 15.74
CA PRO A 143 -0.28 4.33 14.99
C PRO A 143 -0.71 5.58 15.79
N PRO A 144 -0.25 6.78 15.40
CA PRO A 144 -0.65 8.01 16.07
C PRO A 144 -2.14 8.35 15.82
N ASP A 145 -2.70 9.20 16.66
CA ASP A 145 -4.12 9.54 16.67
C ASP A 145 -4.59 10.16 15.35
N GLU A 146 -3.72 10.91 14.67
CA GLU A 146 -3.88 11.46 13.32
C GLU A 146 -4.21 10.40 12.28
N VAL A 147 -3.92 9.13 12.54
CA VAL A 147 -4.16 8.03 11.61
C VAL A 147 -5.39 7.21 12.03
N ILE A 148 -5.56 6.93 13.33
CA ILE A 148 -6.54 5.95 13.81
C ILE A 148 -7.71 6.52 14.62
N ALA A 149 -7.67 7.78 15.06
CA ALA A 149 -8.64 8.31 16.02
C ALA A 149 -9.27 9.65 15.61
N LEU A 150 -8.47 10.56 15.08
CA LEU A 150 -8.92 11.91 14.75
C LEU A 150 -9.74 11.92 13.46
N LYS A 151 -11.02 12.30 13.55
CA LYS A 151 -11.89 12.49 12.37
C LYS A 151 -11.56 13.76 11.58
N GLN A 152 -10.94 14.74 12.24
CA GLN A 152 -10.47 15.97 11.64
C GLN A 152 -9.05 16.26 12.14
N VAL A 153 -8.23 16.86 11.29
CA VAL A 153 -6.83 17.18 11.58
C VAL A 153 -6.55 18.65 11.28
N SER A 154 -5.59 19.24 12.00
CA SER A 154 -5.14 20.61 11.76
C SER A 154 -3.94 20.61 10.81
N ILE A 155 -4.06 21.35 9.71
CA ILE A 155 -3.02 21.49 8.68
C ILE A 155 -2.77 22.96 8.36
N THR A 156 -1.66 23.27 7.72
CA THR A 156 -1.36 24.60 7.22
C THR A 156 -1.88 24.75 5.79
N GLY A 157 -2.84 25.64 5.55
CA GLY A 157 -3.41 25.87 4.22
C GLY A 157 -2.58 26.81 3.33
N PRO A 158 -2.97 27.02 2.06
CA PRO A 158 -2.19 27.79 1.08
C PRO A 158 -1.84 29.24 1.48
N ASN A 159 -2.64 29.85 2.35
CA ASN A 159 -2.39 31.21 2.86
C ASN A 159 -1.45 31.25 4.09
N GLY A 160 -0.93 30.10 4.54
CA GLY A 160 -0.06 29.98 5.72
C GLY A 160 -0.80 29.82 7.06
N ASN A 161 -2.14 29.90 7.05
CA ASN A 161 -2.96 29.80 8.25
C ASN A 161 -3.21 28.33 8.61
N LYS A 162 -3.33 28.03 9.90
CA LYS A 162 -3.88 26.75 10.35
C LYS A 162 -5.36 26.65 10.04
N ILE A 163 -5.74 25.53 9.43
CA ILE A 163 -7.12 25.17 9.12
C ILE A 163 -7.41 23.76 9.64
N THR A 164 -8.67 23.48 9.95
CA THR A 164 -9.14 22.14 10.32
C THR A 164 -9.87 21.53 9.14
N VAL A 165 -9.51 20.30 8.78
CA VAL A 165 -10.10 19.58 7.65
C VAL A 165 -10.48 18.16 8.05
N ASP A 166 -11.42 17.56 7.33
CA ASP A 166 -11.77 16.14 7.49
C ASP A 166 -10.56 15.26 7.17
N ASN A 167 -10.33 14.23 7.98
CA ASN A 167 -9.13 13.42 7.90
C ASN A 167 -9.28 12.28 6.87
N PRO A 168 -8.61 12.33 5.70
CA PRO A 168 -8.66 11.25 4.71
C PRO A 168 -7.96 9.97 5.17
N LEU A 169 -7.15 10.02 6.25
CA LEU A 169 -6.54 8.83 6.84
C LEU A 169 -7.49 8.07 7.76
N TYR A 170 -8.59 8.69 8.21
CA TYR A 170 -9.52 8.05 9.13
C TYR A 170 -10.38 7.01 8.40
N ASN A 171 -11.01 7.39 7.29
CA ASN A 171 -11.72 6.49 6.40
C ASN A 171 -11.81 7.03 4.97
N TYR A 172 -12.10 6.13 4.03
CA TYR A 172 -12.55 6.49 2.69
C TYR A 172 -14.08 6.40 2.63
N ARG A 173 -14.73 7.39 2.01
CA ARG A 173 -16.17 7.37 1.73
C ARG A 173 -16.40 7.00 0.26
N PHE A 174 -17.17 5.95 0.02
CA PHE A 174 -17.55 5.54 -1.32
C PHE A 174 -18.58 6.51 -1.93
N HIS A 175 -18.45 6.82 -3.22
CA HIS A 175 -19.30 7.75 -3.97
C HIS A 175 -19.47 7.33 -5.44
N PRO A 176 -20.22 6.26 -5.74
CA PRO A 176 -21.07 5.45 -4.85
C PRO A 176 -20.36 4.22 -4.27
N ILE A 177 -21.06 3.47 -3.41
CA ILE A 177 -20.66 2.09 -3.07
C ILE A 177 -20.70 1.26 -4.35
N ASP A 178 -19.65 0.50 -4.62
CA ASP A 178 -19.56 -0.33 -5.81
C ASP A 178 -20.54 -1.53 -5.71
N PRO A 179 -21.31 -1.82 -6.77
CA PRO A 179 -22.29 -2.90 -6.74
C PRO A 179 -21.68 -4.30 -6.63
N SER A 180 -20.38 -4.47 -6.89
CA SER A 180 -19.68 -5.75 -6.74
C SER A 180 -19.39 -6.12 -5.29
N PHE A 181 -19.51 -5.18 -4.35
CA PHE A 181 -19.20 -5.46 -2.95
C PHE A 181 -20.17 -6.48 -2.36
N PRO A 182 -19.69 -7.55 -1.70
CA PRO A 182 -20.55 -8.48 -1.00
C PRO A 182 -21.03 -7.88 0.33
N ALA A 183 -22.06 -8.49 0.94
CA ALA A 183 -22.42 -8.18 2.31
C ALA A 183 -21.28 -8.60 3.27
N PRO A 184 -21.00 -7.82 4.35
CA PRO A 184 -21.69 -6.61 4.77
C PRO A 184 -21.19 -5.31 4.10
N TYR A 185 -20.13 -5.37 3.29
CA TYR A 185 -19.43 -4.19 2.74
C TYR A 185 -20.32 -3.33 1.83
N ASN A 186 -21.27 -3.94 1.11
CA ASN A 186 -22.27 -3.20 0.32
C ASN A 186 -23.21 -2.30 1.14
N GLY A 187 -23.27 -2.49 2.47
CA GLY A 187 -24.03 -1.66 3.38
C GLY A 187 -23.23 -0.50 3.98
N TRP A 188 -21.92 -0.43 3.76
CA TRP A 188 -21.03 0.53 4.43
C TRP A 188 -20.65 1.68 3.49
N ALA A 189 -21.12 2.88 3.83
CA ALA A 189 -20.78 4.09 3.06
C ALA A 189 -19.31 4.51 3.18
N THR A 190 -18.59 3.98 4.18
CA THR A 190 -17.17 4.24 4.41
C THR A 190 -16.45 2.95 4.74
N THR A 191 -15.15 2.90 4.49
CA THR A 191 -14.29 1.87 5.11
C THR A 191 -14.37 1.98 6.64
N LEU A 192 -14.41 0.85 7.34
CA LEU A 192 -14.49 0.79 8.80
C LEU A 192 -13.36 -0.06 9.37
N ARG A 193 -12.83 0.34 10.53
CA ARG A 193 -11.79 -0.40 11.27
C ARG A 193 -12.35 -0.97 12.55
N GLN A 194 -12.21 -2.28 12.74
CA GLN A 194 -12.80 -3.01 13.87
C GLN A 194 -14.28 -2.62 14.06
N PRO A 195 -15.15 -2.81 13.06
CA PRO A 195 -16.49 -2.25 13.07
C PRO A 195 -17.32 -2.72 14.28
N THR A 196 -18.17 -1.84 14.80
CA THR A 196 -19.05 -2.15 15.95
C THR A 196 -20.10 -3.23 15.67
N SER A 197 -20.41 -3.49 14.39
CA SER A 197 -21.28 -4.57 13.94
C SER A 197 -21.12 -4.82 12.43
N THR A 198 -21.85 -5.79 11.87
CA THR A 198 -21.96 -6.02 10.41
C THR A 198 -23.12 -5.26 9.76
N ARG A 199 -23.79 -4.36 10.49
CA ARG A 199 -24.97 -3.63 9.98
C ARG A 199 -24.55 -2.39 9.18
N PRO A 200 -25.43 -1.84 8.31
CA PRO A 200 -25.14 -0.62 7.54
C PRO A 200 -24.79 0.62 8.39
N ASN A 201 -25.27 0.68 9.63
CA ASN A 201 -24.98 1.77 10.57
C ASN A 201 -23.75 1.52 11.45
N ALA A 202 -22.91 0.53 11.13
CA ALA A 202 -21.67 0.28 11.85
C ALA A 202 -20.72 1.49 11.77
N THR A 203 -19.91 1.63 12.81
CA THR A 203 -18.87 2.65 12.93
C THR A 203 -17.56 1.99 13.32
N ASP A 204 -16.44 2.71 13.19
CA ASP A 204 -15.16 2.26 13.72
C ASP A 204 -15.23 2.01 15.24
N ASN A 205 -14.45 1.06 15.72
CA ASN A 205 -14.21 0.85 17.15
C ASN A 205 -12.72 1.06 17.46
N VAL A 206 -12.33 2.33 17.61
CA VAL A 206 -10.94 2.72 17.88
C VAL A 206 -10.40 2.12 19.19
N ALA A 207 -11.26 1.97 20.21
CA ALA A 207 -10.87 1.34 21.47
C ALA A 207 -10.50 -0.14 21.28
N ARG A 208 -11.33 -0.89 20.53
CA ARG A 208 -11.03 -2.28 20.17
C ARG A 208 -9.79 -2.37 19.30
N LEU A 209 -9.63 -1.48 18.32
CA LEU A 209 -8.45 -1.41 17.47
C LEU A 209 -7.16 -1.27 18.29
N ARG A 210 -7.10 -0.31 19.21
CA ARG A 210 -5.94 -0.15 20.10
C ARG A 210 -5.68 -1.39 20.95
N LEU A 211 -6.73 -2.06 21.43
CA LEU A 211 -6.59 -3.27 22.23
C LEU A 211 -6.00 -4.42 21.41
N VAL A 212 -6.52 -4.65 20.20
CA VAL A 212 -6.03 -5.71 19.29
C VAL A 212 -4.57 -5.46 18.92
N LEU A 213 -4.23 -4.24 18.49
CA LEU A 213 -2.86 -3.88 18.10
C LEU A 213 -1.89 -3.98 19.28
N ARG A 214 -2.29 -3.52 20.47
CA ARG A 214 -1.47 -3.64 21.68
C ARG A 214 -1.23 -5.10 22.07
N ALA A 215 -2.25 -5.95 21.96
CA ALA A 215 -2.13 -7.36 22.28
C ALA A 215 -1.15 -8.09 21.34
N ALA A 216 -1.11 -7.69 20.06
CA ALA A 216 -0.24 -8.30 19.06
C ALA A 216 1.23 -7.81 19.11
N GLN A 217 1.53 -6.69 19.79
CA GLN A 217 2.85 -6.04 19.76
C GLN A 217 4.03 -7.00 19.97
N ASN A 218 3.99 -7.81 21.03
CA ASN A 218 5.13 -8.68 21.39
C ASN A 218 5.39 -9.75 20.33
N ASP A 219 4.32 -10.36 19.82
CA ASP A 219 4.39 -11.43 18.81
C ASP A 219 4.88 -10.87 17.48
N ILE A 220 4.36 -9.71 17.08
CA ILE A 220 4.79 -8.98 15.90
C ILE A 220 6.29 -8.64 15.98
N THR A 221 6.73 -8.05 17.10
CA THR A 221 8.12 -7.65 17.30
C THR A 221 9.05 -8.86 17.17
N SER A 222 8.71 -9.95 17.87
CA SER A 222 9.51 -11.18 17.91
C SER A 222 9.53 -11.89 16.55
N SER A 223 8.38 -11.91 15.85
CA SER A 223 8.26 -12.51 14.52
C SER A 223 9.08 -11.75 13.49
N THR A 224 9.01 -10.41 13.50
CA THR A 224 9.79 -9.56 12.58
C THR A 224 11.28 -9.73 12.79
N TYR A 225 11.72 -9.70 14.05
CA TYR A 225 13.12 -9.90 14.39
C TYR A 225 13.61 -11.28 13.92
N SER A 226 12.83 -12.32 14.18
CA SER A 226 13.18 -13.69 13.78
C SER A 226 13.20 -13.84 12.26
N MET A 227 12.22 -13.27 11.56
CA MET A 227 12.17 -13.25 10.08
C MET A 227 13.42 -12.55 9.51
N LEU A 228 13.75 -11.34 9.98
CA LEU A 228 14.91 -10.59 9.47
C LEU A 228 16.25 -11.30 9.74
N THR A 229 16.40 -11.97 10.88
CA THR A 229 17.69 -12.49 11.34
C THR A 229 17.92 -13.98 11.04
N ARG A 230 16.87 -14.74 10.74
CA ARG A 230 16.95 -16.21 10.61
C ARG A 230 16.42 -16.76 9.29
N VAL A 231 15.72 -15.97 8.48
CA VAL A 231 15.23 -16.41 7.17
C VAL A 231 16.21 -15.90 6.11
N HIS A 232 16.82 -16.81 5.38
CA HIS A 232 17.88 -16.49 4.40
C HIS A 232 17.53 -16.94 2.97
N ASP A 233 16.38 -17.60 2.80
CA ASP A 233 15.89 -18.09 1.53
C ASP A 233 14.69 -17.27 1.06
N TRP A 234 14.58 -17.03 -0.25
CA TRP A 234 13.52 -16.20 -0.82
C TRP A 234 12.14 -16.82 -0.64
N THR A 235 11.99 -18.12 -0.89
CA THR A 235 10.69 -18.79 -0.80
C THR A 235 10.17 -18.70 0.63
N ALA A 236 11.01 -19.03 1.61
CA ALA A 236 10.63 -18.93 3.03
C ALA A 236 10.39 -17.48 3.51
N PHE A 237 10.97 -16.48 2.85
CA PHE A 237 10.78 -15.07 3.18
C PHE A 237 9.50 -14.48 2.56
N SER A 238 9.22 -14.81 1.31
CA SER A 238 8.32 -14.05 0.44
C SER A 238 6.85 -14.41 0.54
N ASN A 239 6.50 -15.64 0.89
CA ASN A 239 5.13 -16.17 0.82
C ASN A 239 4.57 -16.65 2.18
N HIS A 240 3.33 -17.16 2.26
CA HIS A 240 2.74 -17.69 3.50
C HIS A 240 3.40 -18.96 4.08
N THR A 241 4.30 -19.63 3.36
CA THR A 241 4.83 -20.94 3.78
C THR A 241 5.88 -20.78 4.90
N VAL A 242 5.51 -21.23 6.11
CA VAL A 242 6.43 -21.34 7.25
C VAL A 242 7.26 -22.63 7.19
N GLY A 243 8.58 -22.50 6.97
CA GLY A 243 9.58 -23.57 7.08
C GLY A 243 9.88 -24.36 5.78
N ASP A 244 11.12 -24.77 5.49
CA ASP A 244 12.34 -24.72 6.31
C ASP A 244 13.69 -24.94 5.57
N GLY A 245 14.29 -23.84 5.11
CA GLY A 245 15.77 -23.72 5.08
C GLY A 245 16.44 -23.75 6.48
N GLY A 246 15.78 -24.33 7.51
CA GLY A 246 16.27 -24.50 8.89
C GLY A 246 15.73 -23.52 9.95
N SER A 247 14.68 -22.74 9.68
CA SER A 247 14.19 -21.70 10.62
C SER A 247 12.72 -21.88 11.00
N SER A 248 12.41 -21.91 12.30
CA SER A 248 11.06 -21.89 12.88
C SER A 248 10.46 -20.48 12.91
N SER A 249 10.84 -19.60 11.99
CA SER A 249 10.45 -18.18 11.96
C SER A 249 9.34 -17.93 10.93
N ASN A 250 8.49 -16.93 11.18
CA ASN A 250 7.45 -16.51 10.25
C ASN A 250 8.06 -15.85 8.99
N SER A 251 7.28 -15.80 7.90
CA SER A 251 7.61 -15.09 6.66
C SER A 251 7.12 -13.63 6.68
N LEU A 252 7.47 -12.84 5.66
CA LEU A 252 6.99 -11.46 5.53
C LEU A 252 5.47 -11.42 5.37
N GLU A 253 4.91 -12.29 4.53
CA GLU A 253 3.48 -12.33 4.25
C GLU A 253 2.67 -12.80 5.47
N ALA A 254 3.14 -13.83 6.19
CA ALA A 254 2.48 -14.28 7.41
C ALA A 254 2.42 -13.20 8.50
N ILE A 255 3.42 -12.32 8.58
CA ILE A 255 3.38 -11.18 9.50
C ILE A 255 2.45 -10.08 8.96
N HIS A 256 2.43 -9.85 7.65
CA HIS A 256 1.50 -8.93 6.99
C HIS A 256 0.03 -9.27 7.28
N ASP A 257 -0.36 -10.55 7.20
CA ASP A 257 -1.75 -10.99 7.35
C ASP A 257 -2.32 -10.78 8.76
N ALA A 258 -1.46 -10.54 9.75
CA ALA A 258 -1.86 -10.29 11.13
C ALA A 258 -2.48 -8.89 11.34
N PHE A 259 -2.52 -8.03 10.30
CA PHE A 259 -2.96 -6.64 10.39
C PHE A 259 -4.22 -6.34 9.59
N ASP A 260 -5.14 -5.60 10.21
CA ASP A 260 -6.20 -4.87 9.53
C ASP A 260 -6.32 -3.45 10.12
N PRO A 261 -5.35 -2.57 9.78
CA PRO A 261 -5.70 -1.21 9.32
C PRO A 261 -4.64 -0.50 8.41
N ILE A 262 -5.11 0.39 7.54
CA ILE A 262 -4.33 1.43 6.79
C ILE A 262 -3.31 0.88 5.76
N PHE A 263 -3.86 0.31 4.69
CA PHE A 263 -3.16 -0.38 3.60
C PHE A 263 -1.80 0.21 3.18
N PHE A 264 -1.75 1.44 2.63
CA PHE A 264 -0.49 1.95 2.05
C PHE A 264 0.58 2.29 3.09
N LEU A 265 0.22 2.60 4.34
CA LEU A 265 1.21 2.76 5.42
C LEU A 265 1.79 1.40 5.83
N HIS A 266 0.94 0.39 5.90
CA HIS A 266 1.33 -0.98 6.19
C HIS A 266 2.26 -1.53 5.10
N HIS A 267 1.85 -1.48 3.83
CA HIS A 267 2.66 -1.98 2.71
C HIS A 267 3.95 -1.18 2.49
N CYS A 268 3.99 0.09 2.89
CA CYS A 268 5.24 0.84 2.91
C CYS A 268 6.23 0.26 3.93
N ASN A 269 5.77 -0.23 5.09
CA ASN A 269 6.64 -0.95 6.03
C ASN A 269 6.97 -2.38 5.57
N VAL A 270 6.07 -3.07 4.86
CA VAL A 270 6.37 -4.36 4.20
C VAL A 270 7.50 -4.18 3.18
N ASP A 271 7.44 -3.12 2.37
CA ASP A 271 8.51 -2.78 1.42
C ASP A 271 9.83 -2.40 2.11
N ARG A 272 9.75 -1.74 3.28
CA ARG A 272 10.91 -1.51 4.16
C ARG A 272 11.49 -2.83 4.66
N MET A 273 10.66 -3.80 5.07
CA MET A 273 11.14 -5.12 5.50
C MET A 273 11.83 -5.87 4.36
N LEU A 274 11.28 -5.84 3.14
CA LEU A 274 11.95 -6.36 1.94
C LEU A 274 13.32 -5.71 1.73
N SER A 275 13.43 -4.40 1.92
CA SER A 275 14.70 -3.68 1.75
C SER A 275 15.73 -4.03 2.82
N LEU A 276 15.32 -4.12 4.09
CA LEU A 276 16.18 -4.55 5.20
C LEU A 276 16.63 -6.00 5.04
N TRP A 277 15.71 -6.90 4.72
CA TRP A 277 16.00 -8.30 4.49
C TRP A 277 16.96 -8.49 3.31
N SER A 278 16.75 -7.77 2.21
CA SER A 278 17.66 -7.79 1.04
C SER A 278 19.08 -7.33 1.41
N ALA A 279 19.21 -6.38 2.34
CA ALA A 279 20.51 -5.89 2.79
C ALA A 279 21.24 -6.92 3.68
N LEU A 280 20.49 -7.73 4.43
CA LEU A 280 21.02 -8.82 5.25
C LEU A 280 21.33 -10.09 4.43
N ASN A 281 20.68 -10.26 3.27
CA ASN A 281 20.79 -11.42 2.40
C ASN A 281 21.23 -11.03 0.97
N PRO A 282 22.44 -10.46 0.80
CA PRO A 282 22.89 -10.01 -0.51
C PRO A 282 22.99 -11.17 -1.50
N GLY A 283 22.45 -10.97 -2.71
CA GLY A 283 22.46 -11.96 -3.78
C GLY A 283 21.30 -12.95 -3.75
N VAL A 284 20.46 -12.93 -2.70
CA VAL A 284 19.22 -13.72 -2.66
C VAL A 284 18.07 -12.88 -3.22
N TRP A 285 17.33 -13.45 -4.17
CA TRP A 285 16.23 -12.79 -4.85
C TRP A 285 15.17 -13.81 -5.28
N VAL A 286 14.17 -13.35 -6.02
CA VAL A 286 13.02 -14.13 -6.47
C VAL A 286 13.43 -15.46 -7.09
N SER A 287 13.03 -16.53 -6.42
CA SER A 287 13.17 -17.91 -6.87
C SER A 287 11.95 -18.32 -7.70
N GLN A 288 12.06 -19.45 -8.41
CA GLN A 288 10.92 -20.06 -9.08
C GLN A 288 9.88 -20.52 -8.05
N GLY A 289 8.61 -20.26 -8.34
CA GLY A 289 7.46 -20.74 -7.61
C GLY A 289 6.26 -20.86 -8.56
N ASP A 290 5.06 -20.76 -8.00
CA ASP A 290 3.81 -20.69 -8.77
C ASP A 290 2.95 -19.50 -8.31
N SER A 291 1.88 -19.24 -9.06
CA SER A 291 0.91 -18.18 -8.79
C SER A 291 -0.15 -18.55 -7.74
N GLN A 292 -0.09 -19.75 -7.13
CA GLN A 292 -1.07 -20.28 -6.18
C GLN A 292 -2.51 -20.19 -6.72
N ASP A 293 -3.39 -19.41 -6.08
CA ASP A 293 -4.78 -19.19 -6.50
C ASP A 293 -4.91 -18.28 -7.75
N GLY A 294 -3.78 -17.84 -8.32
CA GLY A 294 -3.71 -16.92 -9.44
C GLY A 294 -3.94 -15.46 -9.03
N SER A 295 -4.19 -14.63 -10.03
CA SER A 295 -4.60 -13.22 -9.89
C SER A 295 -5.39 -12.83 -11.12
N PHE A 296 -6.01 -11.65 -11.21
CA PHE A 296 -6.80 -11.21 -12.37
C PHE A 296 -6.16 -11.48 -13.75
N THR A 297 -4.83 -11.48 -13.84
CA THR A 297 -4.06 -11.67 -15.09
C THR A 297 -3.26 -12.97 -15.16
N MET A 298 -3.23 -13.74 -14.08
CA MET A 298 -2.44 -14.98 -14.01
C MET A 298 -3.34 -16.15 -13.61
N PRO A 299 -3.39 -17.22 -14.42
CA PRO A 299 -4.00 -18.48 -14.04
C PRO A 299 -3.46 -19.01 -12.71
N PRO A 300 -4.24 -19.82 -11.97
CA PRO A 300 -3.76 -20.55 -10.80
C PRO A 300 -2.65 -21.54 -11.15
N GLU A 301 -1.73 -21.77 -10.21
CA GLU A 301 -0.61 -22.73 -10.31
C GLU A 301 0.36 -22.50 -11.49
N ASP A 302 0.27 -21.36 -12.18
CA ASP A 302 1.17 -21.01 -13.27
C ASP A 302 2.60 -20.76 -12.74
N PRO A 303 3.66 -21.26 -13.41
CA PRO A 303 5.03 -21.01 -13.00
C PRO A 303 5.36 -19.52 -13.01
N VAL A 304 5.95 -19.03 -11.91
CA VAL A 304 6.39 -17.64 -11.77
C VAL A 304 7.82 -17.53 -11.26
N ASP A 305 8.52 -16.45 -11.64
CA ASP A 305 9.91 -16.21 -11.33
C ASP A 305 10.29 -14.70 -11.41
N GLU A 306 11.59 -14.40 -11.39
CA GLU A 306 12.15 -13.04 -11.54
C GLU A 306 11.90 -12.38 -12.91
N ASN A 307 11.26 -13.05 -13.85
CA ASN A 307 10.92 -12.53 -15.17
C ASN A 307 9.41 -12.36 -15.34
N THR A 308 8.60 -12.84 -14.41
CA THR A 308 7.15 -12.68 -14.44
C THR A 308 6.75 -11.20 -14.48
N PRO A 309 5.90 -10.78 -15.42
CA PRO A 309 5.36 -9.42 -15.46
C PRO A 309 4.56 -9.07 -14.19
N LEU A 310 4.80 -7.88 -13.63
CA LEU A 310 4.08 -7.36 -12.47
C LEU A 310 2.89 -6.52 -12.94
N THR A 311 1.85 -7.17 -13.44
CA THR A 311 0.61 -6.49 -13.84
C THR A 311 -0.14 -5.91 -12.63
N PRO A 312 -0.84 -4.76 -12.76
CA PRO A 312 -1.08 -4.00 -13.98
C PRO A 312 -0.04 -2.89 -14.23
N PHE A 313 1.14 -2.96 -13.61
CA PHE A 313 2.04 -1.82 -13.55
C PHE A 313 2.86 -1.68 -14.84
N TRP A 314 2.53 -0.73 -15.71
CA TRP A 314 3.25 -0.48 -16.96
C TRP A 314 4.57 0.28 -16.73
N ASN A 315 5.68 -0.13 -17.37
CA ASN A 315 6.93 0.66 -17.43
C ASN A 315 7.12 1.37 -18.78
N ALA A 316 6.38 0.95 -19.80
CA ALA A 316 6.34 1.51 -21.14
C ALA A 316 4.99 1.14 -21.79
N PRO A 317 4.59 1.77 -22.91
CA PRO A 317 3.27 1.55 -23.51
C PRO A 317 2.88 0.08 -23.79
N ASN A 318 3.87 -0.79 -24.03
CA ASN A 318 3.65 -2.20 -24.37
C ASN A 318 4.42 -3.15 -23.44
N HIS A 319 4.86 -2.68 -22.26
CA HIS A 319 5.70 -3.49 -21.38
C HIS A 319 5.33 -3.23 -19.92
N PHE A 320 5.07 -4.31 -19.19
CA PHE A 320 4.85 -4.25 -17.75
C PHE A 320 6.18 -4.14 -17.02
N LEU A 321 6.12 -3.67 -15.78
CA LEU A 321 7.23 -3.71 -14.85
C LEU A 321 7.64 -5.15 -14.61
N GLY A 322 8.96 -5.34 -14.54
CA GLY A 322 9.60 -6.59 -14.17
C GLY A 322 10.79 -6.31 -13.26
N PHE A 323 11.33 -7.35 -12.65
CA PHE A 323 12.27 -7.25 -11.53
C PHE A 323 13.62 -6.61 -11.91
N ARG A 324 14.09 -6.81 -13.16
CA ARG A 324 15.37 -6.28 -13.65
C ARG A 324 15.45 -4.75 -13.72
N TRP A 325 14.31 -4.05 -13.60
CA TRP A 325 14.29 -2.59 -13.46
C TRP A 325 14.69 -2.11 -12.06
N TYR A 326 14.43 -2.90 -11.02
CA TYR A 326 14.72 -2.55 -9.62
C TYR A 326 16.19 -2.69 -9.23
N SER A 327 16.95 -3.58 -9.86
CA SER A 327 18.37 -3.80 -9.53
C SER A 327 19.31 -2.74 -10.12
N ARG A 328 18.88 -2.00 -11.15
CA ARG A 328 19.70 -0.99 -11.82
C ARG A 328 19.67 0.41 -11.18
N HIS A 329 18.84 0.61 -10.16
CA HIS A 329 18.67 1.89 -9.47
C HIS A 329 19.00 1.81 -7.96
N ARG A 330 19.72 0.77 -7.52
CA ARG A 330 20.32 0.71 -6.18
C ARG A 330 21.72 1.31 -6.18
#